data_AF-A0A957UEU9-F1
#
_entry.id   AF-A0A957UEU9-F1
#
_cell.length_a   1.000
_cell.length_b   1.000
_cell.length_c   1.000
_cell.angle_alpha   90.00
_cell.angle_beta   90.00
_cell.angle_gamma   90.00
#
_symmetry.space_group_name_H-M   'P 1'
#
loop_
_entity.id
_entity.type
_entity.pdbx_description
1 polymer ?
#
loop_
_entity_poly.entity_id
_entity_poly.type
_entity_poly.pdbx_seq_one_letter_code
_entity_poly.pdbx_strand_id
1 'polypeptide(L)'
;MNTETQTQELWQRRLQLFPITAEVRPSPRDGSPALTVGGCDLDALAHEYGTPLYCFDAATLDAAAEQYRRSLAAHYPGRAAVTYAGKAFFCKAIAQWTQRQGFWL
;
A
#
# COMPACT_ATOMS: atom_id res chain seq x y z
N MET A 1 17.85 -17.50 -23.64
CA MET A 1 16.90 -16.97 -22.64
C MET A 1 16.14 -15.83 -23.34
N ASN A 2 14.83 -15.97 -23.56
CA ASN A 2 14.04 -15.02 -24.35
C ASN A 2 13.88 -13.67 -23.62
N THR A 3 13.89 -12.57 -24.37
CA THR A 3 13.71 -11.18 -23.91
C THR A 3 12.37 -10.95 -23.20
N GLU A 4 11.32 -11.66 -23.59
CA GLU A 4 10.00 -11.62 -22.93
C GLU A 4 10.04 -12.16 -21.50
N THR A 5 10.74 -13.27 -21.29
CA THR A 5 10.92 -13.89 -19.96
C THR A 5 11.69 -12.97 -19.01
N GLN A 6 12.73 -12.31 -19.51
CA GLN A 6 13.49 -11.32 -18.73
C GLN A 6 12.64 -10.10 -18.36
N THR A 7 11.76 -9.64 -19.26
CA THR A 7 10.88 -8.50 -19.01
C THR A 7 9.82 -8.82 -17.95
N GLN A 8 9.23 -10.02 -18.00
CA GLN A 8 8.29 -10.48 -16.99
C GLN A 8 8.94 -10.61 -15.61
N GLU A 9 10.14 -11.20 -15.52
CA GLU A 9 10.89 -11.29 -14.26
C GLU A 9 11.21 -9.90 -13.68
N LEU A 10 11.57 -8.93 -14.54
CA LEU A 10 11.87 -7.57 -14.11
C LEU A 10 10.67 -6.89 -13.45
N TRP A 11 9.47 -7.01 -14.03
CA TRP A 11 8.28 -6.38 -13.48
C TRP A 11 7.81 -7.05 -12.20
N GLN A 12 7.88 -8.39 -12.13
CA GLN A 12 7.58 -9.14 -10.91
C GLN A 12 8.45 -8.69 -9.73
N ARG A 13 9.75 -8.46 -9.96
CA ARG A 13 10.64 -7.93 -8.92
C ARG A 13 10.29 -6.50 -8.51
N ARG A 14 9.80 -5.67 -9.44
CA ARG A 14 9.39 -4.29 -9.14
C ARG A 14 8.11 -4.20 -8.33
N LEU A 15 7.21 -5.19 -8.43
CA LEU A 15 5.99 -5.23 -7.61
C LEU A 15 6.28 -5.17 -6.10
N GLN A 16 7.45 -5.66 -5.67
CA GLN A 16 7.90 -5.60 -4.27
C GLN A 16 8.15 -4.17 -3.76
N LEU A 17 8.26 -3.18 -4.65
CA LEU A 17 8.44 -1.77 -4.29
C LEU A 17 7.11 -1.02 -4.11
N PHE A 18 6.01 -1.61 -4.57
CA PHE A 18 4.67 -1.03 -4.49
C PHE A 18 3.97 -1.45 -3.18
N PRO A 19 2.77 -0.90 -2.88
CA PRO A 19 1.96 -1.38 -1.77
C PRO A 19 1.81 -2.91 -1.76
N ILE A 20 1.68 -3.50 -0.58
CA ILE A 20 1.76 -4.96 -0.39
C ILE A 20 0.64 -5.75 -1.11
N THR A 21 -0.43 -5.07 -1.49
CA THR A 21 -1.57 -5.63 -2.24
C THR A 21 -1.49 -5.35 -3.75
N ALA A 22 -0.38 -4.79 -4.22
CA ALA A 22 -0.17 -4.50 -5.64
C ALA A 22 0.03 -5.78 -6.43
N GLU A 23 -0.83 -6.01 -7.41
CA GLU A 23 -0.82 -7.22 -8.23
C GLU A 23 -1.15 -6.88 -9.69
N VAL A 24 -0.52 -7.59 -10.62
CA VAL A 24 -0.94 -7.57 -12.03
C VAL A 24 -1.92 -8.70 -12.26
N ARG A 25 -3.15 -8.38 -12.64
CA ARG A 25 -4.21 -9.35 -12.93
C ARG A 25 -4.70 -9.19 -14.39
N PRO A 26 -5.20 -10.24 -15.03
CA PRO A 26 -5.87 -10.11 -16.32
C PRO A 26 -7.12 -9.23 -16.18
N SER A 27 -7.23 -8.21 -17.04
CA SER A 27 -8.38 -7.32 -17.13
C SER A 27 -9.64 -8.11 -17.49
N PRO A 28 -10.76 -7.88 -16.81
CA PRO A 28 -12.02 -8.54 -17.15
C PRO A 28 -12.60 -8.05 -18.49
N ARG A 29 -12.08 -6.95 -19.06
CA ARG A 29 -12.58 -6.37 -20.32
C ARG A 29 -12.02 -7.09 -21.55
N ASP A 30 -10.74 -7.40 -21.55
CA ASP A 30 -10.01 -7.88 -22.73
C ASP A 30 -8.87 -8.89 -22.41
N GLY A 31 -8.67 -9.24 -21.14
CA GLY A 31 -7.60 -10.15 -20.71
C GLY A 31 -6.20 -9.53 -20.70
N SER A 32 -6.07 -8.24 -21.01
CA SER A 32 -4.79 -7.52 -20.93
C SER A 32 -4.29 -7.41 -19.49
N PRO A 33 -2.98 -7.27 -19.24
CA PRO A 33 -2.45 -7.12 -17.89
C PRO A 33 -2.85 -5.76 -17.29
N ALA A 34 -3.58 -5.77 -16.17
CA ALA A 34 -3.99 -4.58 -15.42
C ALA A 34 -3.33 -4.55 -14.05
N LEU A 35 -2.82 -3.38 -13.64
CA LEU A 35 -2.27 -3.18 -12.30
C LEU A 35 -3.41 -2.88 -11.32
N THR A 36 -3.48 -3.67 -10.25
CA THR A 36 -4.47 -3.53 -9.19
C THR A 36 -3.79 -3.25 -7.86
N VAL A 37 -4.42 -2.45 -7.00
CA VAL A 37 -3.99 -2.21 -5.61
C VAL A 37 -5.22 -2.31 -4.71
N GLY A 38 -5.13 -3.11 -3.64
CA GLY A 38 -6.28 -3.38 -2.76
C GLY A 38 -7.46 -4.06 -3.49
N GLY A 39 -7.19 -4.73 -4.61
CA GLY A 39 -8.22 -5.31 -5.49
C GLY A 39 -8.88 -4.31 -6.45
N CYS A 40 -8.49 -3.03 -6.45
CA CYS A 40 -9.01 -2.01 -7.35
C CYS A 40 -8.12 -1.86 -8.58
N ASP A 41 -8.72 -1.85 -9.77
CA ASP A 41 -8.05 -1.57 -11.05
C ASP A 41 -7.66 -0.08 -11.15
N LEU A 42 -6.38 0.21 -11.35
CA LEU A 42 -5.87 1.59 -11.39
C LEU A 42 -6.36 2.37 -12.62
N ASP A 43 -6.58 1.71 -13.76
CA ASP A 43 -7.09 2.38 -14.96
C ASP A 43 -8.56 2.78 -14.76
N ALA A 44 -9.34 1.92 -14.10
CA ALA A 44 -10.71 2.22 -13.73
C ALA A 44 -10.77 3.41 -12.75
N LEU A 45 -9.92 3.43 -11.72
CA LEU A 45 -9.81 4.55 -10.78
C LEU A 45 -9.39 5.86 -11.48
N ALA A 46 -8.43 5.80 -12.41
CA ALA A 46 -8.01 6.97 -13.17
C ALA A 46 -9.13 7.52 -14.06
N HIS A 47 -9.97 6.65 -14.63
CA HIS A 47 -11.13 7.08 -15.43
C HIS A 47 -12.23 7.70 -14.56
N GLU A 48 -12.49 7.14 -13.37
CA GLU A 48 -13.54 7.60 -12.47
C GLU A 48 -13.17 8.91 -11.74
N TYR A 49 -11.95 9.00 -11.21
CA TYR A 49 -11.51 10.10 -10.35
C TYR A 49 -10.56 11.10 -11.04
N GLY A 50 -10.09 10.80 -12.25
CA GLY A 50 -9.13 11.62 -12.99
C GLY A 50 -7.68 11.47 -12.51
N THR A 51 -6.75 12.16 -13.17
CA THR A 51 -5.33 12.19 -12.77
C THR A 51 -4.82 13.62 -12.60
N PRO A 52 -3.87 13.87 -11.67
CA PRO A 52 -3.20 12.91 -10.79
C PRO A 52 -4.09 12.42 -9.62
N LEU A 53 -3.99 11.12 -9.29
CA LEU A 53 -4.73 10.47 -8.21
C LEU A 53 -3.77 9.82 -7.20
N TYR A 54 -3.92 10.14 -5.92
CA TYR A 54 -3.17 9.51 -4.84
C TYR A 54 -3.99 8.39 -4.19
N CYS A 55 -3.53 7.16 -4.34
CA CYS A 55 -4.15 5.98 -3.75
C CYS A 55 -3.30 5.46 -2.58
N PHE A 56 -3.92 5.28 -1.42
CA PHE A 56 -3.29 4.69 -0.25
C PHE A 56 -3.88 3.30 0.00
N ASP A 57 -3.02 2.28 0.05
CA ASP A 57 -3.42 0.91 0.37
C ASP A 57 -3.54 0.72 1.88
N ALA A 58 -4.75 0.42 2.35
CA ALA A 58 -5.03 0.24 3.77
C ALA A 58 -4.24 -0.92 4.37
N ALA A 59 -4.10 -2.03 3.64
CA ALA A 59 -3.36 -3.20 4.13
C ALA A 59 -1.88 -2.88 4.36
N THR A 60 -1.25 -2.09 3.48
CA THR A 60 0.12 -1.59 3.67
C THR A 60 0.24 -0.73 4.92
N LEU A 61 -0.71 0.19 5.15
CA LEU A 61 -0.72 1.04 6.35
C LEU A 61 -0.86 0.19 7.62
N ASP A 62 -1.79 -0.77 7.62
CA ASP A 62 -2.06 -1.64 8.76
C ASP A 62 -0.87 -2.58 9.06
N ALA A 63 -0.23 -3.12 8.02
CA ALA A 63 0.97 -3.94 8.16
C ALA A 63 2.14 -3.15 8.75
N ALA A 64 2.35 -1.91 8.32
CA ALA A 64 3.37 -1.03 8.89
C ALA A 64 3.08 -0.72 10.37
N ALA A 65 1.83 -0.42 10.71
CA ALA A 65 1.41 -0.19 12.09
C ALA A 65 1.69 -1.39 13.00
N GLU A 66 1.33 -2.60 12.54
CA GLU A 66 1.61 -3.84 13.25
C GLU A 66 3.12 -4.10 13.39
N GLN A 67 3.91 -3.82 12.35
CA GLN A 67 5.36 -3.96 12.40
C GLN A 67 5.99 -3.06 13.47
N TYR A 68 5.56 -1.80 13.58
CA TYR A 68 6.02 -0.91 14.65
C TYR A 68 5.65 -1.45 16.04
N ARG A 69 4.40 -1.89 16.24
CA ARG A 69 3.94 -2.44 17.52
C ARG A 69 4.74 -3.69 17.93
N ARG A 70 4.92 -4.65 17.02
CA ARG A 70 5.72 -5.86 17.29
C ARG A 70 7.18 -5.54 17.56
N SER A 71 7.77 -4.63 16.78
CA SER A 71 9.18 -4.26 16.93
C SER A 71 9.45 -3.59 18.27
N LEU A 72 8.57 -2.68 18.70
CA LEU A 72 8.65 -2.04 20.01
C LEU A 72 8.48 -3.06 21.14
N ALA A 73 7.48 -3.96 21.05
CA ALA A 73 7.26 -4.98 22.06
C ALA A 73 8.44 -5.97 22.20
N ALA A 74 9.10 -6.30 21.07
CA ALA A 74 10.21 -7.25 21.07
C ALA A 74 11.54 -6.66 21.54
N HIS A 75 11.78 -5.35 21.29
CA HIS A 75 13.11 -4.76 21.48
C HIS A 75 13.14 -3.62 22.52
N TYR A 76 12.00 -3.11 22.96
CA TYR A 76 11.94 -2.02 23.93
C TYR A 76 11.31 -2.49 25.26
N PRO A 77 12.09 -2.58 26.35
CA PRO A 77 11.63 -3.16 27.62
C PRO A 77 10.66 -2.24 28.40
N GLY A 78 10.59 -0.96 28.04
CA GLY A 78 9.72 0.01 28.70
C GLY A 78 8.32 0.11 28.08
N ARG A 79 7.47 0.95 28.67
CA ARG A 79 6.20 1.33 28.04
C ARG A 79 6.49 2.19 26.82
N ALA A 80 5.98 1.77 25.66
CA ALA A 80 6.08 2.51 24.41
C ALA A 80 4.70 2.67 23.76
N ALA A 81 4.58 3.72 22.95
CA ALA A 81 3.43 3.96 22.09
C ALA A 81 3.93 4.50 20.75
N VAL A 82 3.12 4.35 19.70
CA VAL A 82 3.42 4.87 18.37
C VAL A 82 2.70 6.21 18.17
N THR A 83 3.43 7.20 17.67
CA THR A 83 2.90 8.52 17.30
C THR A 83 2.97 8.69 15.79
N TYR A 84 1.85 9.00 15.16
CA TYR A 84 1.78 9.30 13.74
C TYR A 84 2.19 10.75 13.50
N ALA A 85 3.26 10.96 12.73
CA ALA A 85 3.70 12.31 12.39
C ALA A 85 2.80 12.91 11.29
N GLY A 86 1.86 13.79 11.65
CA GLY A 86 0.94 14.43 10.71
C GLY A 86 1.60 15.20 9.56
N LYS A 87 2.89 15.57 9.67
CA LYS A 87 3.66 16.17 8.58
C LYS A 87 3.92 15.21 7.41
N ALA A 88 3.85 13.90 7.62
CA ALA A 88 4.04 12.91 6.55
C ALA A 88 2.91 12.99 5.53
N PHE A 89 1.66 13.04 6.01
CA PHE A 89 0.44 13.28 5.25
C PHE A 89 -0.71 13.44 6.26
N PHE A 90 -1.64 14.36 6.04
CA PHE A 90 -2.76 14.52 6.96
C PHE A 90 -4.05 14.87 6.24
N CYS A 91 -5.06 14.03 6.46
CA CYS A 91 -6.43 14.24 6.00
C CYS A 91 -7.37 13.53 6.99
N LYS A 92 -8.68 13.77 6.84
CA LYS A 92 -9.70 13.17 7.71
C LYS A 92 -9.61 11.63 7.77
N ALA A 93 -9.41 10.98 6.64
CA ALA A 93 -9.32 9.52 6.57
C ALA A 93 -8.11 8.97 7.35
N ILE A 94 -6.96 9.65 7.25
CA ILE A 94 -5.76 9.29 8.01
C ILE A 94 -5.94 9.58 9.50
N ALA A 95 -6.52 10.72 9.88
CA ALA A 95 -6.82 11.00 11.29
C ALA A 95 -7.71 9.91 11.92
N GLN A 96 -8.75 9.49 11.21
CA GLN A 96 -9.62 8.39 11.64
C GLN A 96 -8.88 7.05 11.69
N TRP A 97 -8.01 6.77 10.70
CA TRP A 97 -7.19 5.57 10.70
C TRP A 97 -6.21 5.55 11.88
N THR A 98 -5.49 6.64 12.15
CA THR A 98 -4.57 6.79 13.29
C THR A 98 -5.29 6.53 14.62
N GLN A 99 -6.49 7.07 14.79
CA GLN A 99 -7.32 6.81 15.98
C GLN A 99 -7.71 5.32 16.10
N ARG A 100 -8.11 4.66 15.00
CA ARG A 100 -8.41 3.20 15.01
C ARG A 100 -7.20 2.35 15.37
N GLN A 101 -5.99 2.78 14.99
CA GLN A 101 -4.73 2.11 15.35
C GLN A 101 -4.31 2.34 16.81
N GLY A 102 -5.00 3.24 17.55
CA GLY A 102 -4.62 3.64 18.90
C GLY A 102 -3.33 4.46 18.95
N PHE A 103 -2.97 5.11 17.85
CA PHE A 103 -1.78 5.94 17.74
C PHE A 103 -2.06 7.35 18.27
N TRP A 104 -1.01 7.98 18.80
CA TRP A 104 -1.03 9.41 19.11
C TRP A 104 -0.90 10.21 17.81
N LEU A 105 -1.48 11.41 17.78
CA LEU A 105 -1.38 12.35 16.66
C LEU A 105 -0.69 13.63 17.12
#